data_AF-A0A355E515-F1
#
_entry.id   AF-A0A355E515-F1
#
_cell.length_a   1.000
_cell.length_b   1.000
_cell.length_c   1.000
_cell.angle_alpha   90.00
_cell.angle_beta   90.00
_cell.angle_gamma   90.00
#
_symmetry.space_group_name_H-M   'P 1'
#
loop_
_entity.id
_entity.type
_entity.pdbx_description
1 polymer ?
#
loop_
_entity_poly.entity_id
_entity_poly.type
_entity_poly.pdbx_seq_one_letter_code
_entity_poly.pdbx_strand_id
1 'polypeptide(L)'
;MTEAQPLSAEYRHDIALGIILSIFTCGLYNIYWNYREFLAMNQLLGREEYRFWYWLGLTIITCGIFHIYYEYKMGSDLHDIIKGRGLEVNPNLATIGLVLSIFGLTIVADAVYQHELNRLVP
;
A
#
# COMPACT_ATOMS: atom_id res chain seq x y z
N MET A 1 -20.13 9.89 2.64
CA MET A 1 -19.23 8.74 2.86
C MET A 1 -19.25 7.95 1.57
N THR A 2 -18.18 8.03 0.78
CA THR A 2 -18.11 7.34 -0.52
C THR A 2 -18.11 5.83 -0.25
N GLU A 3 -19.08 5.10 -0.80
CA GLU A 3 -19.08 3.63 -0.72
C GLU A 3 -17.83 3.11 -1.44
N ALA A 4 -16.90 2.51 -0.72
CA ALA A 4 -15.65 2.01 -1.28
C ALA A 4 -15.95 0.86 -2.26
N GLN A 5 -15.50 0.99 -3.51
CA GLN A 5 -15.84 0.06 -4.59
C GLN A 5 -15.26 -1.35 -4.35
N PRO A 6 -15.92 -2.42 -4.83
CA PRO A 6 -15.38 -3.77 -4.70
C PRO A 6 -14.01 -3.86 -5.39
N LEU A 7 -13.06 -4.51 -4.71
CA LEU A 7 -11.71 -4.71 -5.24
C LEU A 7 -11.72 -5.90 -6.20
N SER A 8 -11.11 -5.78 -7.38
CA SER A 8 -11.05 -6.88 -8.34
C SER A 8 -10.06 -7.96 -7.90
N ALA A 9 -10.32 -9.20 -8.30
CA ALA A 9 -9.49 -10.37 -7.97
C ALA A 9 -8.03 -10.25 -8.45
N GLU A 10 -7.76 -9.40 -9.44
CA GLU A 10 -6.41 -9.19 -9.97
C GLU A 10 -5.44 -8.59 -8.95
N TYR A 11 -5.93 -7.84 -7.95
CA TYR A 11 -5.08 -7.20 -6.92
C TYR A 11 -4.69 -8.14 -5.78
N ARG A 12 -5.16 -9.38 -5.80
CA ARG A 12 -4.71 -10.41 -4.88
C ARG A 12 -3.28 -10.80 -5.20
N HIS A 13 -2.38 -10.63 -4.24
CA HIS A 13 -1.00 -11.05 -4.37
C HIS A 13 -0.58 -11.94 -3.19
N ASP A 14 0.25 -12.92 -3.49
CA ASP A 14 0.90 -13.71 -2.44
C ASP A 14 2.01 -12.89 -1.79
N ILE A 15 1.86 -12.63 -0.50
CA ILE A 15 2.77 -11.78 0.27
C ILE A 15 4.16 -12.42 0.37
N ALA A 16 4.23 -13.75 0.52
CA ALA A 16 5.51 -14.45 0.65
C ALA A 16 6.28 -14.38 -0.67
N LEU A 17 5.60 -14.59 -1.81
CA LEU A 17 6.21 -14.39 -3.13
C LEU A 17 6.65 -12.93 -3.33
N GLY A 18 5.84 -11.96 -2.89
CA GLY A 18 6.19 -10.55 -3.01
C GLY A 18 7.47 -10.18 -2.24
N ILE A 19 7.62 -10.69 -1.01
CA ILE A 19 8.82 -10.52 -0.20
C ILE A 19 10.03 -11.19 -0.86
N ILE A 20 9.88 -12.45 -1.27
CA ILE A 20 10.96 -13.23 -1.92
C ILE A 20 11.44 -12.49 -3.17
N LEU A 21 10.54 -12.11 -4.07
CA LEU A 21 10.89 -11.41 -5.31
C LEU A 21 11.53 -10.05 -5.03
N SER A 22 11.07 -9.32 -4.01
CA SER A 22 11.71 -8.06 -3.59
C SER A 22 13.17 -8.27 -3.17
N ILE A 23 13.46 -9.33 -2.41
CA ILE A 23 14.83 -9.64 -1.99
C ILE A 23 15.68 -10.06 -3.20
N PHE A 24 15.18 -10.97 -4.04
CA PHE A 24 15.92 -11.49 -5.20
C PHE A 24 16.19 -10.44 -6.28
N THR A 25 15.33 -9.43 -6.39
CA THR A 25 15.49 -8.33 -7.36
C THR A 25 16.12 -7.08 -6.75
N CYS A 26 16.72 -7.18 -5.56
CA CYS A 26 17.34 -6.04 -4.85
C CYS A 26 16.41 -4.83 -4.67
N GLY A 27 15.13 -5.09 -4.39
CA GLY A 27 14.10 -4.07 -4.19
C GLY A 27 13.40 -3.59 -5.47
N LEU A 28 13.81 -4.01 -6.67
CA LEU A 28 13.12 -3.59 -7.90
C LEU A 28 11.67 -4.10 -7.96
N TYR A 29 11.43 -5.33 -7.50
CA TYR A 29 10.07 -5.85 -7.40
C TYR A 29 9.23 -5.09 -6.37
N ASN A 30 9.83 -4.57 -5.30
CA ASN A 30 9.13 -3.76 -4.29
C ASN A 30 8.51 -2.49 -4.92
N ILE A 31 9.21 -1.86 -5.86
CA ILE A 31 8.69 -0.73 -6.64
C ILE A 31 7.49 -1.13 -7.51
N TYR A 32 7.56 -2.30 -8.17
CA TYR A 32 6.44 -2.84 -8.92
C TYR A 32 5.25 -3.21 -8.03
N TRP A 33 5.52 -3.71 -6.82
CA TRP A 33 4.48 -4.05 -5.86
C TRP A 33 3.74 -2.80 -5.39
N ASN A 34 4.46 -1.75 -5.01
CA ASN A 34 3.90 -0.43 -4.71
C ASN A 34 2.98 0.09 -5.85
N TYR A 35 3.39 -0.08 -7.12
CA TYR A 35 2.54 0.25 -8.27
C TYR A 35 1.21 -0.52 -8.27
N ARG A 36 1.23 -1.82 -7.97
CA ARG A 36 0.01 -2.64 -7.89
C ARG A 36 -0.90 -2.22 -6.74
N GLU A 37 -0.33 -1.88 -5.58
CA GLU A 37 -1.08 -1.39 -4.43
C GLU A 37 -1.72 -0.02 -4.71
N PHE A 38 -1.03 0.88 -5.40
CA PHE A 38 -1.60 2.17 -5.80
C PHE A 38 -2.81 2.03 -6.72
N LEU A 39 -2.76 1.09 -7.66
CA LEU A 39 -3.93 0.78 -8.50
C LEU A 39 -5.09 0.22 -7.68
N ALA A 40 -4.80 -0.70 -6.75
CA ALA A 40 -5.79 -1.26 -5.83
C ALA A 40 -6.45 -0.16 -4.98
N MET A 41 -5.66 0.75 -4.42
CA MET A 41 -6.13 1.88 -3.62
C MET A 41 -6.98 2.86 -4.43
N ASN A 42 -6.56 3.20 -5.64
CA ASN A 42 -7.36 4.06 -6.53
C ASN A 42 -8.71 3.44 -6.87
N GLN A 43 -8.76 2.12 -7.07
CA GLN A 43 -10.01 1.41 -7.27
C GLN A 43 -10.88 1.44 -6.02
N LEU A 44 -10.34 1.14 -4.83
CA LEU A 44 -11.08 1.20 -3.57
C LEU A 44 -11.66 2.60 -3.32
N LEU A 45 -10.90 3.64 -3.62
CA LEU A 45 -11.30 5.04 -3.45
C LEU A 45 -12.22 5.56 -4.56
N GLY A 46 -12.27 4.89 -5.71
CA GLY A 46 -13.01 5.34 -6.89
C GLY A 46 -12.47 6.64 -7.52
N ARG A 47 -11.19 6.97 -7.30
CA ARG A 47 -10.53 8.18 -7.83
C ARG A 47 -9.03 7.94 -8.04
N GLU A 48 -8.43 8.68 -8.97
CA GLU A 48 -7.00 8.59 -9.27
C GLU A 48 -6.17 9.50 -8.32
N GLU A 49 -5.87 9.00 -7.12
CA GLU A 49 -5.12 9.72 -6.09
C GLU A 49 -3.66 9.23 -5.98
N TYR A 50 -3.46 7.92 -6.05
CA TYR A 50 -2.17 7.25 -5.99
C TYR A 50 -1.56 7.14 -7.38
N ARG A 51 -0.73 8.11 -7.75
CA ARG A 51 -0.11 8.20 -9.07
C ARG A 51 1.35 7.77 -9.00
N PHE A 52 1.66 6.61 -9.57
CA PHE A 52 2.98 5.98 -9.50
C PHE A 52 4.13 6.89 -9.95
N TRP A 53 4.03 7.52 -11.12
CA TRP A 53 5.12 8.37 -11.63
C TRP A 53 5.36 9.62 -10.80
N TYR A 54 4.28 10.16 -10.21
CA TYR A 54 4.38 11.30 -9.31
C TYR A 54 5.08 10.91 -8.00
N TRP A 55 4.66 9.77 -7.43
CA TRP A 55 5.31 9.20 -6.26
C TRP A 55 6.78 8.88 -6.50
N LEU A 56 7.11 8.18 -7.59
CA LEU A 56 8.48 7.79 -7.90
C LEU A 56 9.39 9.02 -8.07
N GLY A 57 8.94 10.02 -8.82
CA GLY A 57 9.69 11.26 -9.03
C GLY A 57 9.95 12.02 -7.72
N LEU A 58 8.92 12.18 -6.88
CA LEU A 58 9.07 12.88 -5.60
C LEU A 58 9.87 12.08 -4.58
N THR A 59 9.72 10.76 -4.55
CA THR A 59 10.54 9.88 -3.71
C THR A 59 12.03 10.03 -4.05
N ILE A 60 12.38 10.11 -5.34
CA ILE A 60 13.78 10.36 -5.75
C ILE A 60 14.23 11.78 -5.36
N ILE A 61 13.43 12.81 -5.65
CA ILE A 61 13.78 14.22 -5.37
C ILE A 61 13.93 14.49 -3.86
N THR A 62 13.12 13.84 -3.03
CA THR A 62 13.12 14.00 -1.57
C THR A 62 13.95 12.95 -0.83
N CYS A 63 14.75 12.16 -1.56
CA CYS A 63 15.60 11.11 -0.99
C CYS A 63 14.84 10.13 -0.09
N GLY A 64 13.65 9.68 -0.51
CA GLY A 64 12.84 8.70 0.21
C GLY A 64 11.83 9.30 1.20
N ILE A 65 11.97 10.58 1.58
CA ILE A 65 11.08 11.20 2.58
C ILE A 65 9.62 11.20 2.10
N PHE A 66 9.40 11.47 0.81
CA PHE A 66 8.06 11.44 0.25
C PHE A 66 7.41 10.05 0.29
N HIS A 67 8.19 8.98 0.14
CA HIS A 67 7.68 7.62 0.26
C HIS A 67 7.18 7.35 1.68
N ILE A 68 7.93 7.76 2.71
CA ILE A 68 7.51 7.63 4.12
C ILE A 68 6.16 8.33 4.37
N TYR A 69 5.97 9.53 3.83
CA TYR A 69 4.69 10.24 3.90
C TYR A 69 3.57 9.46 3.19
N TYR A 70 3.86 8.91 2.00
CA TYR A 70 2.88 8.15 1.22
C TYR A 70 2.43 6.88 1.94
N GLU A 71 3.34 6.20 2.64
CA GLU A 71 3.06 4.99 3.41
C GLU A 71 2.07 5.28 4.54
N TYR A 72 2.33 6.34 5.32
CA TYR A 72 1.40 6.81 6.34
C TYR A 72 0.00 7.11 5.76
N LYS A 73 -0.04 7.84 4.64
CA LYS A 73 -1.28 8.21 3.97
C LYS A 73 -2.05 6.96 3.49
N MET A 74 -1.36 6.02 2.84
CA MET A 74 -1.94 4.79 2.35
C MET A 74 -2.54 3.95 3.49
N GLY A 75 -1.81 3.82 4.60
CA GLY A 75 -2.33 3.14 5.78
C GLY A 75 -3.53 3.83 6.42
N SER A 76 -3.60 5.17 6.39
CA SER A 76 -4.75 5.93 6.89
C SER A 76 -5.98 5.73 6.00
N ASP A 77 -5.82 5.86 4.69
CA ASP A 77 -6.93 5.69 3.73
C ASP A 77 -7.44 4.24 3.75
N LEU A 78 -6.53 3.26 3.78
CA LEU A 78 -6.89 1.84 3.85
C LEU A 78 -7.61 1.52 5.17
N HIS A 79 -7.15 2.08 6.29
CA HIS A 79 -7.84 1.95 7.57
C HIS A 79 -9.29 2.46 7.50
N ASP A 80 -9.50 3.65 6.94
CA ASP A 80 -10.82 4.25 6.84
C ASP A 80 -11.75 3.47 5.91
N ILE A 81 -11.22 2.90 4.82
CA ILE A 81 -11.94 2.01 3.90
C ILE A 81 -12.41 0.74 4.63
N ILE A 82 -11.51 0.05 5.34
CA ILE A 82 -11.82 -1.21 6.03
C ILE A 82 -12.82 -0.97 7.16
N LYS A 83 -12.60 0.10 7.94
CA LYS A 83 -13.51 0.52 9.01
C LYS A 83 -14.89 0.90 8.45
N GLY A 84 -14.94 1.60 7.32
CA GLY A 84 -16.17 1.95 6.62
C GLY A 84 -16.97 0.74 6.11
N ARG A 85 -16.30 -0.40 5.87
CA ARG A 85 -16.93 -1.69 5.53
C ARG A 85 -17.37 -2.49 6.75
N GLY A 86 -17.19 -1.98 7.97
CA GLY A 86 -17.53 -2.70 9.20
C GLY A 86 -16.61 -3.89 9.50
N LEU A 87 -15.44 -3.95 8.88
CA LEU A 87 -14.45 -5.00 9.10
C LEU A 87 -13.46 -4.57 10.20
N GLU A 88 -12.94 -5.56 10.93
CA GLU A 88 -11.89 -5.33 11.91
C GLU A 88 -10.59 -4.90 11.23
N VAL A 89 -10.01 -3.78 11.71
CA VAL A 89 -8.76 -3.21 11.22
C VAL A 89 -7.89 -2.77 12.39
N ASN A 90 -6.58 -2.87 12.23
CA ASN A 90 -5.64 -2.37 13.22
C ASN A 90 -5.70 -0.83 13.29
N PRO A 91 -6.01 -0.22 14.45
CA PRO A 91 -6.11 1.23 14.57
C PRO A 91 -4.80 1.97 14.30
N ASN A 92 -3.67 1.27 14.35
CA ASN A 92 -2.33 1.81 14.12
C ASN A 92 -1.80 1.51 12.71
N LEU A 93 -2.63 1.09 11.76
CA LEU A 93 -2.19 0.70 10.41
C LEU A 93 -1.35 1.78 9.71
N ALA A 94 -1.75 3.05 9.82
CA ALA A 94 -0.98 4.20 9.31
C ALA A 94 0.38 4.36 10.03
N THR A 95 0.37 4.26 11.36
CA THR A 95 1.58 4.38 12.19
C THR A 95 2.56 3.23 11.95
N ILE A 96 2.06 2.02 11.73
CA ILE A 96 2.88 0.84 11.43
C ILE A 96 3.67 1.07 10.15
N GLY A 97 3.03 1.44 9.04
CA GLY A 97 3.77 1.70 7.80
C GLY A 97 4.70 2.91 7.92
N LEU A 98 4.28 3.99 8.59
CA LEU A 98 5.17 5.12 8.86
C LEU A 98 6.47 4.69 9.57
N VAL A 99 6.35 3.93 10.67
CA VAL A 99 7.49 3.49 11.46
C VAL A 99 8.37 2.53 10.65
N LEU A 100 7.78 1.55 9.96
CA LEU A 100 8.52 0.61 9.14
C LEU A 100 9.30 1.31 8.03
N SER A 101 8.68 2.26 7.32
CA SER A 101 9.34 2.96 6.21
C SER A 101 10.43 3.93 6.69
N ILE A 102 10.33 4.51 7.91
CA ILE A 102 11.44 5.27 8.53
C ILE A 102 12.68 4.40 8.74
N PHE A 103 12.49 3.13 9.13
CA PHE A 103 13.59 2.17 9.32
C PHE A 103 14.03 1.46 8.03
N GLY A 104 13.51 1.88 6.86
CA GLY A 104 13.82 1.25 5.57
C GLY A 104 13.22 -0.15 5.41
N LEU A 105 12.24 -0.52 6.24
CA LEU A 105 11.52 -1.80 6.19
C LEU A 105 10.27 -1.69 5.29
N THR A 106 10.38 -1.03 4.14
CA THR A 106 9.26 -0.73 3.23
C THR A 106 8.60 -2.00 2.70
N ILE A 107 9.38 -3.06 2.43
CA ILE A 107 8.85 -4.39 2.05
C ILE A 107 7.91 -4.96 3.12
N VAL A 108 8.16 -4.68 4.40
CA VAL A 108 7.30 -5.13 5.51
C VAL A 108 6.04 -4.27 5.59
N ALA A 109 6.15 -2.97 5.31
CA ALA A 109 4.98 -2.08 5.22
C ALA A 109 4.03 -2.55 4.09
N ASP A 110 4.54 -2.75 2.88
CA ASP A 110 3.79 -3.30 1.74
C ASP A 110 3.17 -4.66 2.07
N ALA A 111 3.90 -5.54 2.77
CA ALA A 111 3.35 -6.83 3.18
C ALA A 111 2.13 -6.70 4.12
N VAL A 112 2.15 -5.72 5.04
CA VAL A 112 1.02 -5.41 5.92
C VAL A 112 -0.16 -4.86 5.12
N TYR A 113 0.09 -3.96 4.17
CA TYR A 113 -0.97 -3.39 3.33
C TYR A 113 -1.57 -4.43 2.38
N GLN A 114 -0.75 -5.24 1.72
CA GLN A 114 -1.21 -6.34 0.89
C GLN A 114 -2.04 -7.37 1.68
N HIS A 115 -1.72 -7.63 2.95
CA HIS A 115 -2.54 -8.48 3.82
C HIS A 115 -3.96 -7.94 3.94
N GLU A 116 -4.09 -6.65 4.22
CA GLU A 116 -5.39 -6.00 4.33
C GLU A 116 -6.13 -5.92 2.99
N LEU A 117 -5.43 -5.56 1.91
CA LEU A 117 -5.99 -5.56 0.55
C LEU A 117 -6.52 -6.96 0.15
N ASN A 118 -5.78 -8.02 0.47
CA ASN A 118 -6.19 -9.40 0.18
C ASN A 118 -7.48 -9.81 0.90
N ARG A 119 -7.81 -9.20 2.04
CA ARG A 119 -9.08 -9.42 2.76
C ARG A 119 -10.26 -8.72 2.08
N LEU A 120 -9.98 -7.70 1.26
CA LEU A 120 -10.97 -6.90 0.55
C LEU A 120 -11.27 -7.42 -0.86
N VAL A 121 -10.46 -8.38 -1.34
CA VAL A 121 -10.69 -9.10 -2.59
C VAL A 121 -11.75 -10.20 -2.38
N PRO A 122 -12.73 -10.35 -3.29
CA PRO A 122 -13.73 -11.43 -3.24
C PRO A 122 -13.16 -12.85 -3.40
#